data_AF-J9F2W6-F1
#
_entry.id   AF-J9F2W6-F1
#
_cell.length_a   1.000
_cell.length_b   1.000
_cell.length_c   1.000
_cell.angle_alpha   90.00
_cell.angle_beta   90.00
_cell.angle_gamma   90.00
#
_symmetry.space_group_name_H-M   'P 1'
#
loop_
_entity.id
_entity.type
_entity.pdbx_description
1 polymer ?
#
loop_
_entity_poly.entity_id
_entity_poly.type
_entity_poly.pdbx_seq_one_letter_code
_entity_poly.pdbx_strand_id
1 'polypeptide(L)'
;MILYISVYSLGMGPIPWVFNAEVYPIWARGTCVALSTFTNWTFNLLMSLTYLSLSQAITKHGAFFLYAGISFFGFIIFYFSAPETRGRRIEEIERLFMNEKEITSERNQRHEKTVSGSVI
;
A
#
# COMPACT_ATOMS: atom_id res chain seq x y z
N MET A 1 -13.58 -21.74 -14.23
CA MET A 1 -12.35 -21.89 -13.42
C MET A 1 -11.13 -21.23 -14.07
N ILE A 2 -10.79 -21.54 -15.33
CA ILE A 2 -9.62 -20.95 -16.02
C ILE A 2 -9.74 -19.42 -16.14
N LEU A 3 -10.86 -18.89 -16.66
CA LEU A 3 -11.11 -17.44 -16.76
C LEU A 3 -11.04 -16.73 -15.40
N TYR A 4 -11.59 -17.35 -14.36
CA TYR A 4 -11.53 -16.82 -13.00
C TYR A 4 -10.09 -16.69 -12.50
N ILE A 5 -9.28 -17.74 -12.70
CA ILE A 5 -7.86 -17.74 -12.31
C ILE A 5 -7.07 -16.71 -13.12
N SER A 6 -7.32 -16.58 -14.42
CA SER A 6 -6.63 -15.62 -15.29
C SER A 6 -6.87 -14.16 -14.86
N VAL A 7 -8.14 -13.79 -14.60
CA VAL A 7 -8.48 -12.44 -14.15
C VAL A 7 -7.96 -12.16 -12.73
N TYR A 8 -8.04 -13.16 -11.84
CA TYR A 8 -7.53 -13.04 -10.48
C TYR A 8 -6.01 -12.84 -10.43
N SER A 9 -5.26 -13.62 -11.23
CA SER A 9 -3.80 -13.52 -11.29
C SER A 9 -3.29 -12.24 -11.95
N LEU A 10 -4.02 -11.68 -12.92
CA LEU A 10 -3.62 -10.45 -13.60
C LEU A 10 -3.94 -9.19 -12.80
N GLY A 11 -5.02 -9.19 -12.01
CA GLY A 11 -5.52 -8.01 -11.32
C GLY A 11 -5.38 -8.07 -9.80
N MET A 12 -6.22 -8.89 -9.16
CA MET A 12 -6.41 -8.86 -7.70
C MET A 12 -5.23 -9.40 -6.90
N GLY A 13 -4.39 -10.25 -7.51
CA GLY A 13 -3.21 -10.81 -6.85
C GLY A 13 -2.08 -9.78 -6.64
N PRO A 14 -1.45 -9.26 -7.70
CA PRO A 14 -0.25 -8.44 -7.57
C PRO A 14 -0.53 -6.94 -7.37
N ILE A 15 -1.66 -6.41 -7.86
CA ILE A 15 -1.92 -4.95 -7.85
C ILE A 15 -1.89 -4.35 -6.44
N PRO A 16 -2.53 -4.93 -5.41
CA PRO A 16 -2.52 -4.35 -4.07
C PRO A 16 -1.10 -4.31 -3.48
N TRP A 17 -0.28 -5.33 -3.73
CA TRP A 17 1.10 -5.39 -3.25
C TRP A 17 2.01 -4.39 -3.95
N VAL A 18 1.84 -4.21 -5.26
CA VAL A 18 2.57 -3.22 -6.05
C VAL A 18 2.17 -1.80 -5.66
N PHE A 19 0.88 -1.54 -5.50
CA PHE A 19 0.38 -0.26 -5.01
C PHE A 19 0.95 0.08 -3.62
N ASN A 20 1.00 -0.91 -2.71
CA ASN A 20 1.66 -0.77 -1.41
C ASN A 20 3.13 -0.32 -1.54
N ALA A 21 3.85 -0.81 -2.54
CA ALA A 21 5.26 -0.46 -2.75
C ALA A 21 5.46 0.93 -3.38
N GLU A 22 4.51 1.39 -4.20
CA GLU A 22 4.59 2.64 -4.95
C GLU A 22 4.16 3.87 -4.14
N VAL A 23 3.23 3.70 -3.19
CA VAL A 23 2.64 4.82 -2.44
C VAL A 23 3.56 5.34 -1.32
N TYR A 24 4.44 4.50 -0.77
CA TYR A 24 5.17 4.87 0.45
C TYR A 24 6.53 5.54 0.18
N PRO A 25 6.83 6.65 0.89
CA PRO A 25 8.12 7.33 0.84
C PRO A 25 9.22 6.43 1.45
N ILE A 26 10.44 6.57 0.95
CA ILE A 26 11.56 5.65 1.22
C ILE A 26 11.85 5.52 2.73
N TRP A 27 11.77 6.62 3.48
CA TRP A 27 12.06 6.64 4.93
C TRP A 27 11.00 5.94 5.79
N ALA A 28 9.73 5.88 5.37
CA ALA A 28 8.63 5.26 6.13
C ALA A 28 8.17 3.91 5.57
N ARG A 29 8.68 3.52 4.40
CA ARG A 29 8.23 2.35 3.64
C ARG A 29 8.21 1.08 4.48
N GLY A 30 9.23 0.83 5.29
CA GLY A 30 9.31 -0.35 6.15
C GLY A 30 8.12 -0.46 7.11
N THR A 31 7.82 0.62 7.84
CA THR A 31 6.71 0.66 8.81
C THR A 31 5.35 0.54 8.14
N CYS A 32 5.15 1.26 7.03
CA CYS A 32 3.89 1.22 6.30
C CYS A 32 3.61 -0.14 5.68
N VAL A 33 4.63 -0.77 5.06
CA VAL A 33 4.51 -2.13 4.50
C VAL A 33 4.25 -3.15 5.61
N ALA A 34 4.92 -3.03 6.76
CA ALA A 34 4.70 -3.91 7.91
C ALA A 34 3.27 -3.79 8.45
N LEU A 35 2.74 -2.57 8.63
CA LEU A 35 1.37 -2.35 9.08
C LEU A 35 0.34 -2.91 8.09
N SER A 36 0.54 -2.64 6.80
CA SER A 36 -0.35 -3.09 5.73
C SER A 36 -0.37 -4.63 5.65
N THR A 37 0.79 -5.27 5.77
CA THR A 37 0.93 -6.73 5.85
C THR A 37 0.27 -7.28 7.10
N PHE A 38 0.50 -6.68 8.28
CA PHE A 38 -0.11 -7.10 9.54
C PHE A 38 -1.65 -7.06 9.48
N THR A 39 -2.22 -5.98 8.95
CA THR A 39 -3.67 -5.85 8.75
C THR A 39 -4.18 -6.91 7.79
N ASN A 40 -3.48 -7.17 6.67
CA ASN A 40 -3.85 -8.23 5.72
C ASN A 40 -3.92 -9.62 6.39
N TRP A 41 -2.88 -10.00 7.14
CA TRP A 41 -2.85 -11.29 7.85
C TRP A 41 -3.87 -11.35 8.98
N THR A 42 -4.13 -10.23 9.67
CA THR A 42 -5.15 -10.17 10.73
C THR A 42 -6.54 -10.39 10.16
N PHE A 43 -6.88 -9.76 9.04
CA PHE A 43 -8.16 -10.03 8.36
C PHE A 43 -8.24 -11.46 7.82
N ASN A 44 -7.14 -12.02 7.33
CA ASN A 44 -7.09 -13.43 6.91
C ASN A 44 -7.39 -14.39 8.08
N LEU A 45 -6.81 -14.13 9.25
CA LEU A 45 -7.09 -14.89 10.48
C LEU A 45 -8.53 -14.69 10.94
N LEU A 46 -9.02 -13.45 10.95
CA LEU A 46 -10.39 -13.13 11.36
C LEU A 46 -11.40 -13.86 10.48
N MET A 47 -11.23 -13.80 9.15
CA MET A 47 -12.04 -14.53 8.18
C MET A 47 -12.01 -16.03 8.45
N SER A 48 -10.84 -16.61 8.70
CA SER A 48 -10.69 -18.04 8.98
C SER A 48 -11.43 -18.47 10.25
N LEU A 49 -11.34 -17.66 11.32
CA LEU A 49 -12.04 -17.91 12.58
C LEU A 49 -13.56 -17.77 12.43
N THR A 50 -14.01 -16.68 11.80
CA THR A 50 -15.44 -16.39 11.63
C THR A 50 -16.10 -17.34 10.64
N TYR A 51 -15.38 -17.82 9.62
CA TYR A 51 -15.89 -18.79 8.64
C TYR A 51 -16.33 -20.10 9.29
N LEU A 52 -15.58 -20.61 10.29
CA LEU A 52 -15.93 -21.86 10.97
C LEU A 52 -17.27 -21.73 11.73
N SER A 53 -17.44 -20.64 12.49
CA SER A 53 -18.69 -20.35 13.20
C SER A 53 -19.86 -20.09 12.25
N LEU A 54 -19.62 -19.37 11.15
CA LEU A 54 -20.67 -19.01 10.18
C LEU A 54 -21.10 -20.21 9.32
N SER A 55 -20.18 -21.12 9.01
CA SER A 55 -20.46 -22.38 8.32
C SER A 55 -21.40 -23.29 9.13
N GLN A 56 -21.35 -23.21 10.47
CA GLN A 56 -22.23 -23.98 11.34
C GLN A 56 -23.60 -23.33 11.53
N ALA A 57 -23.70 -22.00 11.45
CA ALA A 57 -24.92 -21.26 11.79
C ALA A 57 -25.92 -21.06 10.63
N ILE A 58 -25.46 -20.74 9.42
CA ILE A 58 -26.34 -20.16 8.37
C ILE A 58 -26.33 -20.91 7.03
N THR A 59 -25.43 -21.90 6.83
CA THR A 59 -25.13 -22.58 5.55
C THR A 59 -24.08 -21.84 4.71
N LYS A 60 -23.16 -22.60 4.06
CA LYS A 60 -22.00 -22.09 3.29
C LYS A 60 -22.33 -20.98 2.28
N HIS A 61 -23.52 -21.01 1.70
CA HIS A 61 -23.99 -20.05 0.70
C HIS A 61 -24.23 -18.65 1.28
N GLY A 62 -24.81 -18.56 2.50
CA GLY A 62 -25.05 -17.27 3.16
C GLY A 62 -23.76 -16.59 3.63
N ALA A 63 -22.79 -17.39 4.10
CA ALA A 63 -21.46 -16.90 4.47
C ALA A 63 -20.74 -16.26 3.27
N PHE A 64 -20.83 -16.89 2.09
CA PHE A 64 -20.21 -16.39 0.87
C PHE A 64 -20.77 -15.03 0.44
N PHE A 65 -22.10 -14.85 0.46
CA PHE A 65 -22.72 -13.58 0.09
C PHE A 65 -22.36 -12.44 1.05
N LEU A 66 -22.24 -12.74 2.35
CA LEU A 66 -21.89 -11.75 3.36
C LEU A 66 -20.44 -11.25 3.16
N TYR A 67 -19.50 -12.18 2.92
CA TYR A 67 -18.11 -11.82 2.62
C TYR A 67 -17.92 -11.16 1.25
N ALA A 68 -18.70 -11.56 0.24
CA ALA A 68 -18.73 -10.88 -1.04
C ALA A 68 -19.23 -9.44 -0.91
N GLY A 69 -20.26 -9.20 -0.09
CA GLY A 69 -20.78 -7.86 0.20
C GLY A 69 -19.75 -6.97 0.90
N ILE A 70 -19.08 -7.49 1.94
CA ILE A 70 -18.01 -6.76 2.64
C ILE A 70 -16.85 -6.43 1.68
N SER A 71 -16.42 -7.39 0.86
CA SER A 71 -15.35 -7.18 -0.11
C SER A 71 -15.73 -6.15 -1.18
N PHE A 72 -16.98 -6.17 -1.65
CA PHE A 72 -17.49 -5.20 -2.63
C PHE A 72 -17.54 -3.79 -2.06
N PHE A 73 -17.96 -3.64 -0.81
CA PHE A 73 -17.96 -2.35 -0.13
C PHE A 73 -16.54 -1.81 0.07
N GLY A 74 -15.60 -2.69 0.45
CA GLY A 74 -14.18 -2.36 0.53
C GLY A 74 -13.60 -1.94 -0.83
N PHE A 75 -13.99 -2.62 -1.91
CA PHE A 75 -13.60 -2.24 -3.28
C PHE A 75 -14.12 -0.86 -3.68
N ILE A 76 -15.37 -0.53 -3.34
CA ILE A 76 -15.93 0.81 -3.60
C ILE A 76 -15.12 1.88 -2.85
N ILE A 77 -14.90 1.68 -1.54
CA ILE A 77 -14.12 2.64 -0.74
C ILE A 77 -12.71 2.78 -1.31
N PHE A 78 -12.05 1.69 -1.67
CA PHE A 78 -10.74 1.72 -2.31
C PHE A 78 -10.78 2.50 -3.63
N TYR A 79 -11.77 2.24 -4.49
CA TYR A 79 -11.91 2.93 -5.77
C TYR A 79 -12.09 4.45 -5.63
N PHE A 80 -12.86 4.90 -4.63
CA PHE A 80 -13.05 6.33 -4.37
C PHE A 80 -11.90 6.97 -3.57
N SER A 81 -11.26 6.21 -2.69
CA SER A 81 -10.22 6.73 -1.78
C SER A 81 -8.82 6.61 -2.35
N ALA A 82 -8.58 5.75 -3.36
CA ALA A 82 -7.34 5.69 -4.09
C ALA A 82 -7.22 6.96 -4.94
N PRO A 83 -6.40 7.96 -4.52
CA PRO A 83 -6.06 9.04 -5.41
C PRO A 83 -5.25 8.42 -6.54
N GLU A 84 -5.49 8.81 -7.79
CA GLU A 84 -4.73 8.33 -8.94
C GLU A 84 -3.22 8.58 -8.70
N THR A 85 -2.49 7.56 -8.24
CA THR A 85 -1.05 7.62 -7.93
C THR A 85 -0.20 7.44 -9.19
N ARG A 86 -0.83 7.25 -10.36
CA ARG A 86 -0.15 7.23 -11.66
C ARG A 86 0.47 8.59 -11.96
N GLY A 87 1.80 8.67 -11.79
CA GLY A 87 2.62 9.71 -12.42
C GLY A 87 3.19 10.79 -11.50
N ARG A 88 3.05 10.69 -10.17
CA ARG A 88 3.79 11.57 -9.23
C ARG A 88 5.13 10.94 -8.88
N ARG A 89 6.24 11.60 -9.21
CA ARG A 89 7.61 11.15 -8.85
C ARG A 89 7.71 11.08 -7.32
N ILE A 90 8.23 9.97 -6.79
CA ILE A 90 8.52 9.76 -5.36
C ILE A 90 9.36 10.92 -4.78
N GLU A 91 10.19 11.55 -5.62
CA GLU A 91 11.04 12.70 -5.31
C GLU A 91 10.24 13.99 -4.99
N GLU A 92 9.02 14.19 -5.52
CA GLU A 92 8.18 15.35 -5.15
C GLU A 92 7.56 15.18 -3.76
N ILE A 93 7.21 13.94 -3.37
CA ILE A 93 6.65 13.64 -2.05
C ILE A 93 7.73 13.78 -0.98
N GLU A 94 8.96 13.37 -1.28
CA GLU A 94 10.10 13.52 -0.38
C GLU A 94 10.43 14.99 -0.11
N ARG A 95 10.32 15.86 -1.13
CA ARG A 95 10.48 17.32 -0.98
C ARG A 95 9.37 18.01 -0.19
N LEU A 96 8.16 17.44 -0.17
CA LEU A 96 7.03 17.96 0.63
C LEU A 96 7.16 17.65 2.13
N PHE A 97 7.89 16.59 2.49
CA PHE A 97 8.10 16.16 3.88
C PHE A 97 9.49 16.50 4.44
N MET A 98 10.46 16.90 3.59
CA MET A 98 11.75 17.39 4.06
C MET A 98 11.57 18.73 4.77
N ASN A 99 11.93 18.77 6.06
CA ASN A 99 11.97 20.01 6.82
C ASN A 99 13.01 20.97 6.20
N GLU A 100 12.70 22.26 6.16
CA GLU A 100 13.53 23.35 5.60
C GLU A 100 14.98 23.36 6.14
N LYS A 101 15.19 22.77 7.33
CA LYS A 101 16.49 22.61 8.00
C LYS A 101 17.41 21.60 7.32
N GLU A 102 16.90 20.50 6.77
CA GLU A 102 17.71 19.47 6.06
C GLU A 102 18.07 19.92 4.63
N ILE A 103 17.17 20.63 3.96
CA ILE A 103 17.46 21.21 2.64
C ILE A 103 18.60 22.24 2.74
N THR A 104 18.64 23.00 3.84
CA THR A 104 19.67 24.02 4.08
C THR A 104 21.03 23.39 4.43
N SER A 105 21.06 22.27 5.17
CA SER A 105 22.30 21.55 5.48
C SER A 105 22.90 20.84 4.26
N GLU A 106 22.07 20.21 3.41
CA GLU A 106 22.54 19.62 2.14
C GLU A 106 23.05 20.69 1.16
N ARG A 107 22.38 21.85 1.07
CA ARG A 107 22.86 22.97 0.23
C ARG A 107 24.20 23.50 0.70
N ASN A 108 24.39 23.66 2.01
CA ASN A 108 25.66 24.14 2.57
C ASN A 108 26.79 23.13 2.36
N GLN A 109 26.54 21.83 2.52
CA GLN A 109 27.55 20.78 2.25
C GLN A 109 27.90 20.66 0.76
N ARG A 110 26.94 20.83 -0.15
CA ARG A 110 27.23 20.91 -1.59
C ARG A 110 28.07 22.14 -1.92
N HIS A 111 27.73 23.30 -1.35
CA HIS A 111 28.51 24.52 -1.53
C HIS A 111 29.93 24.37 -0.99
N GLU A 112 30.14 23.77 0.19
CA GLU A 112 31.47 23.49 0.72
C GLU A 112 32.28 22.55 -0.18
N LYS A 113 31.66 21.50 -0.74
CA LYS A 113 32.35 20.58 -1.67
C LYS A 113 32.69 21.23 -3.01
N THR A 114 31.83 22.07 -3.57
CA THR A 114 32.12 22.81 -4.81
C THR A 114 33.22 23.86 -4.60
N VAL A 115 33.22 24.54 -3.45
CA VAL A 115 34.27 25.51 -3.10
C VAL A 115 35.60 24.80 -2.80
N SER A 116 35.59 23.70 -2.06
CA SER A 116 36.80 22.94 -1.74
C SER A 116 37.40 22.20 -2.95
N GLY A 117 36.59 21.77 -3.92
CA GLY A 117 37.05 21.14 -5.15
C GLY A 117 37.53 22.12 -6.24
N SER A 118 37.32 23.43 -6.05
CA SER A 118 37.82 24.48 -6.95
C SER A 118 39.17 25.06 -6.48
N VAL A 119 39.65 24.67 -5.30
CA VAL A 119 40.90 25.17 -4.66
C VAL A 119 42.04 24.13 -4.75
N ILE A 120 41.81 23.03 -5.47
CA ILE A 120 42.83 22.02 -5.83
C ILE A 120 42.90 21.94 -7.35
#